data_AF-R1GU29-F1
#
_entry.id   AF-R1GU29-F1
#
_cell.length_a   1.000
_cell.length_b   1.000
_cell.length_c   1.000
_cell.angle_alpha   90.00
_cell.angle_beta   90.00
_cell.angle_gamma   90.00
#
_symmetry.space_group_name_H-M   'P 1'
#
loop_
_entity.id
_entity.type
_entity.pdbx_description
1 polymer ?
#
loop_
_entity_poly.entity_id
_entity_poly.type
_entity_poly.pdbx_seq_one_letter_code
_entity_poly.pdbx_strand_id
1 'polypeptide(L)'
;MSKERNATSNLRKRIGTTAMRCKTLDYRVKSMAKPRTKEGLASSFRSRFKPAAGRTLSRGHLQDLGYTQPRAPPQISQNKVRMMKGQTYDQSDAQLVYDRTRCRVLLSRFNANGGAAVDERKKLAKGLLGSVGENVEIEAPFRCEYGYNIKIGDGTYISSDCIIEDPSIVSIGSKCFIGPRVSICCKKSSPNLNDHDGGKTLFYAPGIWIEDRVCIEAGVIIHAGVRIGRGSTIVAGSIVTKSIRERSLAGGNPAMTFQYL
;
A
#
# COMPACT_ATOMS: atom_id res chain seq x y z
N MET A 1 -67.24 29.72 -1.27
CA MET A 1 -67.12 29.81 -2.75
C MET A 1 -65.66 29.52 -3.11
N SER A 2 -65.22 28.28 -3.05
CA SER A 2 -65.30 27.24 -4.10
C SER A 2 -64.34 27.48 -5.27
N LYS A 3 -63.15 26.85 -5.19
CA LYS A 3 -62.60 25.96 -6.23
C LYS A 3 -61.28 25.34 -5.73
N GLU A 4 -61.38 24.55 -4.67
CA GLU A 4 -60.61 23.31 -4.54
C GLU A 4 -61.42 22.19 -5.19
N ARG A 5 -60.74 21.13 -5.67
CA ARG A 5 -61.25 19.91 -6.31
C ARG A 5 -61.35 19.98 -7.84
N ASN A 6 -60.34 19.46 -8.52
CA ASN A 6 -60.45 18.48 -9.62
C ASN A 6 -59.15 18.42 -10.45
N ALA A 7 -58.18 17.62 -10.00
CA ALA A 7 -57.19 17.02 -10.89
C ALA A 7 -56.54 15.78 -10.25
N THR A 8 -57.30 15.02 -9.45
CA THR A 8 -56.95 13.67 -8.97
C THR A 8 -57.79 12.64 -9.70
N SER A 9 -57.76 12.67 -11.04
CA SER A 9 -58.24 11.58 -11.87
C SER A 9 -57.68 11.77 -13.28
N ASN A 10 -56.58 11.07 -13.59
CA ASN A 10 -56.17 10.59 -14.92
C ASN A 10 -54.65 10.45 -15.01
N LEU A 11 -54.09 9.50 -14.27
CA LEU A 11 -52.94 8.72 -14.77
C LEU A 11 -52.83 7.37 -14.03
N ARG A 12 -53.98 6.71 -13.82
CA ARG A 12 -54.05 5.27 -13.54
C ARG A 12 -54.54 4.59 -14.82
N LYS A 13 -53.59 4.22 -15.70
CA LYS A 13 -53.68 3.14 -16.71
C LYS A 13 -52.45 3.25 -17.63
N ARG A 14 -51.71 2.14 -17.77
CA ARG A 14 -50.38 1.97 -18.40
C ARG A 14 -49.28 2.37 -17.42
N ILE A 15 -48.63 1.45 -16.71
CA ILE A 15 -47.63 0.50 -17.21
C ILE A 15 -47.71 -0.80 -16.40
N GLY A 16 -47.49 -1.92 -17.09
CA GLY A 16 -47.75 -3.28 -16.64
C GLY A 16 -46.96 -3.73 -15.40
N THR A 17 -47.67 -4.48 -14.58
CA THR A 17 -47.22 -5.30 -13.46
C THR A 17 -46.36 -6.46 -13.95
N THR A 18 -45.06 -6.40 -13.71
CA THR A 18 -44.18 -7.58 -13.67
C THR A 18 -43.57 -7.66 -12.28
N ALA A 19 -44.32 -8.26 -11.35
CA ALA A 19 -43.82 -8.62 -10.02
C ALA A 19 -42.98 -9.89 -10.14
N MET A 20 -41.65 -9.76 -10.17
CA MET A 20 -40.76 -10.89 -9.93
C MET A 20 -40.81 -11.24 -8.44
N ARG A 21 -41.34 -12.42 -8.14
CA ARG A 21 -41.28 -13.11 -6.85
C ARG A 21 -39.83 -13.24 -6.38
N CYS A 22 -39.45 -12.49 -5.35
CA CYS A 22 -38.26 -12.79 -4.56
C CYS A 22 -38.58 -14.01 -3.70
N LYS A 23 -38.04 -15.18 -4.05
CA LYS A 23 -38.14 -16.39 -3.22
C LYS A 23 -37.26 -16.20 -1.99
N THR A 24 -37.89 -16.06 -0.83
CA THR A 24 -37.25 -16.28 0.47
C THR A 24 -36.70 -17.71 0.51
N LEU A 25 -35.38 -17.84 0.67
CA LEU A 25 -34.72 -19.10 0.98
C LEU A 25 -34.79 -19.31 2.50
N ASP A 26 -35.81 -20.05 2.93
CA ASP A 26 -35.89 -20.63 4.27
C ASP A 26 -34.74 -21.64 4.45
N TYR A 27 -33.68 -21.23 5.14
CA TYR A 27 -32.68 -22.18 5.64
C TYR A 27 -33.22 -22.89 6.88
N ARG A 28 -33.80 -24.07 6.63
CA ARG A 28 -34.28 -25.02 7.62
C ARG A 28 -33.09 -25.62 8.38
N VAL A 29 -32.88 -25.21 9.62
CA VAL A 29 -31.97 -25.85 10.56
C VAL A 29 -32.46 -27.27 10.83
N LYS A 30 -31.71 -28.29 10.38
CA LYS A 30 -31.92 -29.69 10.79
C LYS A 30 -31.07 -29.99 12.03
N SER A 31 -31.74 -30.57 13.02
CA SER A 31 -31.30 -30.84 14.38
C SER A 31 -30.22 -31.92 14.50
N MET A 32 -29.22 -31.60 15.33
CA MET A 32 -28.55 -32.41 16.36
C MET A 32 -28.27 -33.91 16.11
N ALA A 33 -26.98 -34.24 16.07
CA ALA A 33 -26.45 -35.50 16.57
C ALA A 33 -25.56 -35.22 17.81
N LYS A 34 -25.79 -35.98 18.89
CA LYS A 34 -25.21 -35.85 20.24
C LYS A 34 -23.68 -36.10 20.29
N PRO A 35 -22.97 -35.60 21.32
CA PRO A 35 -21.51 -35.64 21.40
C PRO A 35 -21.01 -37.04 21.76
N ARG A 36 -20.00 -37.52 21.03
CA ARG A 36 -19.22 -38.70 21.44
C ARG A 36 -18.08 -38.26 22.35
N THR A 37 -17.92 -39.05 23.41
CA THR A 37 -17.03 -38.90 24.55
C THR A 37 -15.56 -38.76 24.18
N LYS A 38 -14.86 -37.91 24.95
CA LYS A 38 -13.41 -37.79 25.00
C LYS A 38 -12.85 -39.10 25.54
N GLU A 39 -12.18 -39.87 24.69
CA GLU A 39 -11.18 -40.91 25.00
C GLU A 39 -11.14 -41.85 23.78
N GLY A 40 -10.07 -41.78 22.97
CA GLY A 40 -9.91 -42.70 21.83
C GLY A 40 -9.32 -42.14 20.53
N LEU A 41 -8.73 -40.94 20.52
CA LEU A 41 -8.00 -40.42 19.35
C LEU A 41 -6.59 -39.92 19.66
N ALA A 42 -5.96 -40.48 20.70
CA ALA A 42 -4.62 -40.12 21.15
C ALA A 42 -3.53 -41.17 20.79
N SER A 43 -3.78 -42.10 19.86
CA SER A 43 -2.82 -43.18 19.55
C SER A 43 -2.57 -43.48 18.06
N SER A 44 -3.10 -42.70 17.11
CA SER A 44 -2.89 -42.97 15.66
C SER A 44 -2.32 -41.81 14.83
N PHE A 45 -1.85 -40.72 15.44
CA PHE A 45 -1.28 -39.57 14.70
C PHE A 45 0.15 -39.20 15.13
N ARG A 46 0.91 -40.17 15.65
CA ARG A 46 2.35 -40.05 15.88
C ARG A 46 3.14 -40.85 14.83
N SER A 47 3.22 -40.36 13.60
CA SER A 47 4.33 -40.76 12.70
C SER A 47 4.64 -39.84 11.51
N ARG A 48 3.97 -38.69 11.30
CA ARG A 48 4.17 -37.91 10.06
C ARG A 48 4.39 -36.40 10.16
N PHE A 49 4.80 -35.86 11.29
CA PHE A 49 5.33 -34.49 11.32
C PHE A 49 6.52 -34.40 12.29
N LYS A 50 7.73 -34.50 11.75
CA LYS A 50 8.91 -33.89 12.38
C LYS A 50 8.84 -32.40 12.06
N PRO A 51 8.96 -31.48 13.04
CA PRO A 51 9.10 -30.07 12.74
C PRO A 51 10.43 -29.90 12.00
N ALA A 52 10.38 -29.34 10.79
CA ALA A 52 11.60 -28.97 10.09
C ALA A 52 12.29 -27.88 10.92
N ALA A 53 13.40 -28.24 11.54
CA ALA A 53 14.32 -27.33 12.19
C ALA A 53 14.61 -26.14 11.26
N GLY A 54 14.67 -24.94 11.84
CA GLY A 54 14.91 -23.68 11.15
C GLY A 54 16.01 -23.83 10.11
N ARG A 55 15.62 -23.82 8.83
CA ARG A 55 16.56 -23.72 7.73
C ARG A 55 16.89 -22.24 7.60
N THR A 56 18.00 -21.84 8.21
CA THR A 56 18.72 -20.65 7.78
C THR A 56 18.91 -20.79 6.27
N LEU A 57 18.22 -19.97 5.48
CA LEU A 57 18.34 -20.01 4.02
C LEU A 57 19.82 -19.79 3.70
N SER A 58 20.46 -20.85 3.19
CA SER A 58 21.84 -20.77 2.78
C SER A 58 21.95 -19.77 1.62
N ARG A 59 23.12 -19.16 1.48
CA ARG A 59 23.44 -18.15 0.47
C ARG A 59 23.08 -18.59 -0.97
N GLY A 60 22.96 -19.90 -1.23
CA GLY A 60 22.57 -20.48 -2.52
C GLY A 60 21.08 -20.31 -2.87
N HIS A 61 20.15 -20.35 -1.92
CA HIS A 61 18.70 -20.30 -2.23
C HIS A 61 18.24 -18.92 -2.76
N LEU A 62 19.02 -17.86 -2.52
CA LEU A 62 18.78 -16.54 -3.09
C LEU A 62 19.19 -16.46 -4.57
N GLN A 63 20.13 -17.29 -5.03
CA GLN A 63 20.54 -17.35 -6.43
C GLN A 63 19.49 -18.10 -7.28
N ASP A 64 18.84 -19.11 -6.71
CA ASP A 64 17.82 -19.93 -7.39
C ASP A 64 16.54 -19.15 -7.72
N LEU A 65 16.25 -18.06 -6.99
CA LEU A 65 15.16 -17.11 -7.30
C LEU A 65 15.55 -16.07 -8.38
N GLY A 66 16.70 -16.23 -9.04
CA GLY A 66 17.20 -15.31 -10.07
C GLY A 66 17.81 -14.01 -9.53
N TYR A 67 17.95 -13.87 -8.21
CA TYR A 67 18.50 -12.68 -7.56
C TYR A 67 19.98 -12.85 -7.26
N THR A 68 20.83 -12.68 -8.27
CA THR A 68 22.27 -12.49 -8.06
C THR A 68 22.48 -11.22 -7.25
N GLN A 69 23.31 -11.30 -6.20
CA GLN A 69 23.72 -10.11 -5.45
C GLN A 69 24.37 -9.15 -6.47
N PRO A 70 23.95 -7.87 -6.51
CA PRO A 70 24.55 -6.92 -7.43
C PRO A 70 26.08 -6.84 -7.21
N ARG A 71 26.85 -6.65 -8.29
CA ARG A 71 28.31 -6.38 -8.24
C ARG A 71 28.60 -5.10 -7.42
N ALA A 72 29.85 -4.68 -7.26
CA ALA A 72 30.14 -3.39 -6.63
C ALA A 72 29.29 -2.26 -7.25
N PRO A 73 28.79 -1.29 -6.45
CA PRO A 73 27.93 -0.23 -6.97
C PRO A 73 28.67 0.56 -8.06
N PRO A 74 28.01 0.90 -9.17
CA PRO A 74 28.58 1.80 -10.16
C PRO A 74 28.91 3.17 -9.55
N GLN A 75 29.72 3.96 -10.26
CA GLN A 75 29.93 5.37 -9.92
C GLN A 75 28.58 6.11 -10.00
N ILE A 76 28.37 7.11 -9.13
CA ILE A 76 27.14 7.93 -9.13
C ILE A 76 26.94 8.55 -10.53
N SER A 77 25.85 8.15 -11.20
CA SER A 77 25.51 8.62 -12.54
C SER A 77 24.88 10.01 -12.54
N GLN A 78 24.91 10.70 -13.68
CA GLN A 78 24.22 11.99 -13.82
C GLN A 78 22.70 11.84 -13.67
N ASN A 79 22.10 10.74 -14.13
CA ASN A 79 20.68 10.47 -13.95
C ASN A 79 20.31 10.31 -12.48
N LYS A 80 21.17 9.67 -11.67
CA LYS A 80 20.99 9.62 -10.21
C LYS A 80 20.94 11.01 -9.59
N VAL A 81 21.86 11.89 -9.99
CA VAL A 81 21.90 13.29 -9.51
C VAL A 81 20.64 14.05 -9.95
N ARG A 82 20.20 13.90 -11.21
CA ARG A 82 18.96 14.51 -11.72
C ARG A 82 17.73 14.04 -10.95
N MET A 83 17.60 12.72 -10.76
CA MET A 83 16.52 12.09 -10.00
C MET A 83 16.43 12.66 -8.57
N MET A 84 17.56 12.72 -7.85
CA MET A 84 17.60 13.27 -6.49
C MET A 84 17.25 14.76 -6.41
N LYS A 85 17.51 15.51 -7.49
CA LYS A 85 17.12 16.92 -7.61
C LYS A 85 15.67 17.11 -8.08
N GLY A 86 14.92 16.02 -8.32
CA GLY A 86 13.57 16.06 -8.87
C GLY A 86 13.50 16.51 -10.34
N GLN A 87 14.63 16.51 -11.05
CA GLN A 87 14.72 16.84 -12.47
C GLN A 87 14.37 15.60 -13.31
N THR A 88 14.04 15.82 -14.59
CA THR A 88 13.81 14.72 -15.54
C THR A 88 15.05 13.82 -15.64
N TYR A 89 14.85 12.51 -15.51
CA TYR A 89 15.90 11.51 -15.54
C TYR A 89 15.48 10.28 -16.35
N ASP A 90 16.47 9.58 -16.90
CA ASP A 90 16.26 8.28 -17.52
C ASP A 90 16.28 7.19 -16.45
N GLN A 91 15.14 6.54 -16.24
CA GLN A 91 15.03 5.46 -15.26
C GLN A 91 15.83 4.21 -15.66
N SER A 92 16.17 4.03 -16.93
CA SER A 92 16.90 2.87 -17.45
C SER A 92 18.42 2.95 -17.20
N ASP A 93 18.89 4.08 -16.65
CA ASP A 93 20.27 4.28 -16.22
C ASP A 93 20.80 3.11 -15.37
N ALA A 94 22.03 2.67 -15.67
CA ALA A 94 22.62 1.49 -15.05
C ALA A 94 22.71 1.58 -13.52
N GLN A 95 22.99 2.76 -12.96
CA GLN A 95 23.01 2.96 -11.51
C GLN A 95 21.61 2.83 -10.90
N LEU A 96 20.60 3.38 -11.56
CA LEU A 96 19.23 3.32 -11.08
C LEU A 96 18.65 1.90 -11.18
N VAL A 97 18.97 1.17 -12.24
CA VAL A 97 18.63 -0.26 -12.40
C VAL A 97 19.31 -1.09 -11.31
N TYR A 98 20.59 -0.82 -11.03
CA TYR A 98 21.34 -1.46 -9.96
C TYR A 98 20.67 -1.23 -8.60
N ASP A 99 20.34 0.03 -8.29
CA ASP A 99 19.73 0.41 -7.01
C ASP A 99 18.35 -0.26 -6.81
N ARG A 100 17.50 -0.30 -7.85
CA ARG A 100 16.20 -0.99 -7.79
C ARG A 100 16.37 -2.50 -7.63
N THR A 101 17.39 -3.09 -8.25
CA THR A 101 17.69 -4.51 -8.09
C THR A 101 18.11 -4.82 -6.66
N ARG A 102 18.98 -4.00 -6.07
CA ARG A 102 19.34 -4.10 -4.65
C ARG A 102 18.09 -3.99 -3.75
N CYS A 103 17.22 -3.04 -4.02
CA CYS A 103 15.97 -2.86 -3.27
C CYS A 103 15.08 -4.11 -3.32
N ARG A 104 14.88 -4.71 -4.51
CA ARG A 104 14.09 -5.95 -4.67
C ARG A 104 14.63 -7.12 -3.84
N VAL A 105 15.94 -7.29 -3.77
CA VAL A 105 16.57 -8.33 -2.95
C VAL A 105 16.28 -8.11 -1.46
N LEU A 106 16.38 -6.87 -0.99
CA LEU A 106 16.10 -6.52 0.40
C LEU A 106 14.60 -6.68 0.73
N LEU A 107 13.72 -6.25 -0.19
CA LEU A 107 12.26 -6.44 -0.08
C LEU A 107 11.88 -7.91 -0.05
N SER A 108 12.49 -8.76 -0.87
CA SER A 108 12.22 -10.20 -0.84
C SER A 108 12.55 -10.80 0.52
N ARG A 109 13.64 -10.37 1.15
CA ARG A 109 14.00 -10.80 2.51
C ARG A 109 13.03 -10.25 3.54
N PHE A 110 12.67 -8.97 3.45
CA PHE A 110 11.71 -8.35 4.36
C PHE A 110 10.36 -9.07 4.32
N ASN A 111 9.79 -9.24 3.13
CA ASN A 111 8.48 -9.86 2.93
C ASN A 111 8.43 -11.34 3.30
N ALA A 112 9.52 -12.10 3.06
CA ALA A 112 9.62 -13.49 3.48
C ALA A 112 9.63 -13.66 5.02
N ASN A 113 9.98 -12.60 5.75
CA ASN A 113 10.09 -12.58 7.21
C ASN A 113 8.98 -11.77 7.89
N GLY A 114 7.80 -11.63 7.25
CA GLY A 114 6.67 -10.89 7.83
C GLY A 114 6.20 -11.41 9.20
N GLY A 115 6.28 -12.73 9.43
CA GLY A 115 5.96 -13.36 10.71
C GLY A 115 7.12 -13.42 11.71
N ALA A 116 8.28 -12.81 11.42
CA ALA A 116 9.43 -12.82 12.31
C ALA A 116 9.21 -11.91 13.54
N ALA A 117 10.09 -12.06 14.53
CA ALA A 117 10.10 -11.21 15.72
C ALA A 117 10.28 -9.73 15.35
N VAL A 118 9.71 -8.84 16.16
CA VAL A 118 9.71 -7.38 15.92
C VAL A 118 11.12 -6.84 15.66
N ASP A 119 12.10 -7.26 16.45
CA ASP A 119 13.49 -6.81 16.31
C ASP A 119 14.13 -7.22 14.97
N GLU A 120 13.78 -8.40 14.46
CA GLU A 120 14.27 -8.87 13.18
C GLU A 120 13.65 -8.08 12.03
N ARG A 121 12.33 -7.87 12.07
CA ARG A 121 11.64 -7.01 11.10
C ARG A 121 12.20 -5.59 11.11
N LYS A 122 12.47 -5.03 12.30
CA LYS A 122 13.09 -3.71 12.46
C LYS A 122 14.48 -3.65 11.85
N LYS A 123 15.33 -4.67 12.04
CA LYS A 123 16.65 -4.76 11.40
C LYS A 123 16.55 -4.81 9.89
N LEU A 124 15.63 -5.61 9.35
CA LEU A 124 15.39 -5.70 7.90
C LEU A 124 14.90 -4.37 7.33
N ALA A 125 13.95 -3.71 8.00
CA ALA A 125 13.44 -2.39 7.62
C ALA A 125 14.55 -1.33 7.63
N LYS A 126 15.39 -1.28 8.67
CA LYS A 126 16.54 -0.35 8.74
C LYS A 126 17.59 -0.60 7.65
N GLY A 127 17.74 -1.84 7.18
CA GLY A 127 18.62 -2.16 6.04
C GLY A 127 18.05 -1.78 4.67
N LEU A 128 16.72 -1.68 4.57
CA LEU A 128 15.99 -1.38 3.35
C LEU A 128 15.72 0.13 3.18
N LEU A 129 15.31 0.81 4.25
CA LEU A 129 14.77 2.17 4.23
C LEU A 129 15.82 3.20 4.63
N GLY A 130 15.63 4.45 4.19
CA GLY A 130 16.55 5.55 4.48
C GLY A 130 16.63 5.90 5.96
N SER A 131 15.48 5.97 6.64
CA SER A 131 15.43 6.09 8.09
C SER A 131 14.12 5.53 8.65
N VAL A 132 14.22 4.84 9.78
CA VAL A 132 13.07 4.28 10.50
C VAL A 132 13.18 4.66 11.97
N GLY A 133 12.17 5.36 12.46
CA GLY A 133 12.05 5.77 13.86
C GLY A 133 11.85 4.60 14.83
N GLU A 134 11.61 4.97 16.08
CA GLU A 134 11.32 4.03 17.16
C GLU A 134 9.84 3.59 17.12
N ASN A 135 9.57 2.35 17.52
CA ASN A 135 8.21 1.77 17.55
C ASN A 135 7.46 1.86 16.21
N VAL A 136 8.18 1.80 15.09
CA VAL A 136 7.57 1.71 13.75
C VAL A 136 7.24 0.26 13.44
N GLU A 137 6.04 0.03 12.91
CA GLU A 137 5.60 -1.27 12.42
C GLU A 137 5.20 -1.18 10.95
N ILE A 138 5.72 -2.12 10.15
CA ILE A 138 5.45 -2.22 8.71
C ILE A 138 5.06 -3.66 8.46
N GLU A 139 3.83 -3.87 7.99
CA GLU A 139 3.34 -5.19 7.68
C GLU A 139 3.73 -5.65 6.28
N ALA A 140 4.09 -6.93 6.17
CA ALA A 140 4.32 -7.58 4.91
C ALA A 140 2.97 -8.02 4.27
N PRO A 141 2.87 -8.05 2.93
CA PRO A 141 3.90 -7.63 1.98
C PRO A 141 3.96 -6.10 1.85
N PHE A 142 5.18 -5.58 1.78
CA PHE A 142 5.48 -4.17 1.52
C PHE A 142 6.28 -4.06 0.22
N ARG A 143 6.10 -2.97 -0.54
CA ARG A 143 6.85 -2.70 -1.78
C ARG A 143 7.36 -1.26 -1.81
N CYS A 144 8.60 -1.09 -2.23
CA CYS A 144 9.16 0.20 -2.61
C CYS A 144 10.08 0.10 -3.83
N GLU A 145 10.44 1.24 -4.42
CA GLU A 145 11.26 1.28 -5.65
C GLU A 145 12.76 1.25 -5.34
N TYR A 146 13.19 2.04 -4.36
CA TYR A 146 14.59 2.21 -3.95
C TYR A 146 14.81 1.95 -2.46
N GLY A 147 13.83 2.31 -1.62
CA GLY A 147 13.86 2.17 -0.16
C GLY A 147 14.62 3.29 0.55
N TYR A 148 15.84 3.60 0.12
CA TYR A 148 16.71 4.57 0.80
C TYR A 148 16.19 6.02 0.77
N ASN A 149 15.18 6.34 -0.04
CA ASN A 149 14.55 7.67 -0.07
C ASN A 149 13.33 7.77 0.86
N ILE A 150 12.94 6.69 1.52
CA ILE A 150 11.81 6.65 2.44
C ILE A 150 12.29 6.93 3.86
N LYS A 151 11.63 7.88 4.52
CA LYS A 151 11.85 8.22 5.93
C LYS A 151 10.56 8.07 6.71
N ILE A 152 10.59 7.35 7.82
CA ILE A 152 9.41 7.10 8.66
C ILE A 152 9.71 7.54 10.10
N GLY A 153 8.86 8.41 10.64
CA GLY A 153 8.92 8.89 12.02
C GLY A 153 8.40 7.87 13.05
N ASP A 154 8.57 8.21 14.33
CA ASP A 154 8.33 7.31 15.46
C ASP A 154 6.85 6.93 15.62
N GLY A 155 6.59 5.69 16.04
CA GLY A 155 5.24 5.21 16.37
C GLY A 155 4.30 5.14 15.18
N THR A 156 4.82 5.16 13.96
CA THR A 156 4.03 5.04 12.73
C THR A 156 3.77 3.58 12.38
N TYR A 157 2.52 3.29 11.99
CA TYR A 157 2.08 1.98 11.53
C TYR A 157 1.77 2.02 10.04
N ILE A 158 2.31 1.06 9.29
CA ILE A 158 2.03 0.85 7.87
C ILE A 158 1.48 -0.56 7.69
N SER A 159 0.24 -0.64 7.23
CA SER A 159 -0.44 -1.91 7.00
C SER A 159 0.03 -2.59 5.70
N SER A 160 -0.48 -3.80 5.48
CA SER A 160 -0.04 -4.68 4.41
C SER A 160 -0.41 -4.19 3.01
N ASP A 161 0.25 -4.75 2.00
CA ASP A 161 0.06 -4.46 0.57
C ASP A 161 0.35 -3.03 0.13
N CYS A 162 1.01 -2.21 0.97
CA CYS A 162 1.38 -0.84 0.60
C CYS A 162 2.48 -0.82 -0.48
N ILE A 163 2.39 0.17 -1.38
CA ILE A 163 3.36 0.43 -2.45
C ILE A 163 3.86 1.87 -2.29
N ILE A 164 5.19 2.05 -2.22
CA ILE A 164 5.83 3.38 -2.17
C ILE A 164 6.85 3.50 -3.29
N GLU A 165 6.49 4.19 -4.38
CA GLU A 165 7.46 4.61 -5.38
C GLU A 165 8.27 5.77 -4.82
N ASP A 166 9.57 5.59 -4.61
CA ASP A 166 10.44 6.57 -3.96
C ASP A 166 11.67 6.96 -4.82
N PRO A 167 11.52 7.38 -6.09
CA PRO A 167 12.65 7.99 -6.81
C PRO A 167 13.16 9.29 -6.17
N SER A 168 12.32 9.98 -5.39
CA SER A 168 12.67 11.13 -4.57
C SER A 168 12.17 10.93 -3.14
N ILE A 169 12.45 11.91 -2.27
CA ILE A 169 12.10 11.88 -0.86
C ILE A 169 10.62 11.55 -0.64
N VAL A 170 10.36 10.53 0.17
CA VAL A 170 9.04 10.24 0.74
C VAL A 170 9.20 10.29 2.25
N SER A 171 8.68 11.36 2.85
CA SER A 171 8.76 11.59 4.28
C SER A 171 7.41 11.30 4.92
N ILE A 172 7.38 10.34 5.84
CA ILE A 172 6.22 10.01 6.68
C ILE A 172 6.56 10.41 8.12
N GLY A 173 5.74 11.28 8.70
CA GLY A 173 5.91 11.79 10.05
C GLY A 173 5.69 10.74 11.13
N SER A 174 5.67 11.20 12.37
CA SER A 174 5.48 10.35 13.54
C SER A 174 4.01 10.12 13.84
N LYS A 175 3.70 8.95 14.42
CA LYS A 175 2.35 8.56 14.87
C LYS A 175 1.33 8.56 13.73
N CYS A 176 1.76 8.25 12.52
CA CYS A 176 0.87 8.11 11.37
C CYS A 176 0.26 6.71 11.35
N PHE A 177 -0.94 6.61 10.78
CA PHE A 177 -1.56 5.34 10.42
C PHE A 177 -1.72 5.28 8.92
N ILE A 178 -1.09 4.31 8.27
CA ILE A 178 -1.23 4.04 6.83
C ILE A 178 -1.96 2.70 6.67
N GLY A 179 -3.19 2.77 6.18
CA GLY A 179 -4.06 1.62 5.96
C GLY A 179 -3.56 0.69 4.85
N PRO A 180 -4.20 -0.47 4.68
CA PRO A 180 -3.74 -1.47 3.73
C PRO A 180 -3.93 -0.99 2.29
N ARG A 181 -3.08 -1.47 1.38
CA ARG A 181 -3.17 -1.20 -0.07
C ARG A 181 -3.05 0.28 -0.44
N VAL A 182 -2.45 1.11 0.41
CA VAL A 182 -2.15 2.50 0.07
C VAL A 182 -1.00 2.54 -0.95
N SER A 183 -1.14 3.39 -1.97
CA SER A 183 -0.13 3.62 -3.00
C SER A 183 0.39 5.06 -2.94
N ILE A 184 1.68 5.22 -2.65
CA ILE A 184 2.38 6.50 -2.63
C ILE A 184 3.24 6.58 -3.89
N CYS A 185 2.84 7.40 -4.85
CA CYS A 185 3.44 7.47 -6.17
C CYS A 185 4.30 8.74 -6.30
N CYS A 186 5.57 8.70 -5.89
CA CYS A 186 6.51 9.85 -5.95
C CYS A 186 7.13 10.06 -7.36
N LYS A 187 6.47 9.59 -8.41
CA LYS A 187 6.95 9.63 -9.80
C LYS A 187 5.89 10.18 -10.74
N LYS A 188 6.29 11.03 -11.69
CA LYS A 188 5.45 11.54 -12.79
C LYS A 188 6.17 11.40 -14.11
N SER A 189 5.46 11.01 -15.16
CA SER A 189 6.00 11.01 -16.52
C SER A 189 6.29 12.44 -16.95
N SER A 190 7.34 12.63 -17.75
CA SER A 190 7.68 13.93 -18.30
C SER A 190 6.47 14.56 -19.02
N PRO A 191 6.22 15.88 -18.87
CA PRO A 191 5.16 16.55 -19.61
C PRO A 191 5.49 16.71 -21.10
N ASN A 192 6.76 16.54 -21.50
CA ASN A 192 7.17 16.62 -22.91
C ASN A 192 6.88 15.28 -23.60
N LEU A 193 6.02 15.28 -24.63
CA LEU A 193 5.60 14.07 -25.34
C LEU A 193 6.78 13.34 -25.99
N ASN A 194 7.83 14.04 -26.41
CA ASN A 194 9.02 13.43 -27.02
C ASN A 194 9.80 12.55 -26.03
N ASP A 195 9.54 12.69 -24.73
CA ASP A 195 10.16 11.88 -23.69
C ASP A 195 9.38 10.58 -23.42
N HIS A 196 8.27 10.31 -24.14
CA HIS A 196 7.43 9.12 -23.96
C HIS A 196 7.84 8.03 -24.95
N ASP A 197 8.77 7.17 -24.52
CA ASP A 197 9.35 6.08 -25.32
C ASP A 197 9.19 4.72 -24.61
N GLY A 198 7.96 4.39 -24.22
CA GLY A 198 7.62 3.14 -23.55
C GLY A 198 8.47 2.89 -22.29
N GLY A 199 9.25 1.81 -22.27
CA GLY A 199 10.14 1.47 -21.15
C GLY A 199 11.25 2.51 -20.88
N LYS A 200 11.57 3.35 -21.86
CA LYS A 200 12.57 4.44 -21.78
C LYS A 200 11.95 5.81 -21.50
N THR A 201 10.66 5.85 -21.16
CA THR A 201 9.99 7.10 -20.79
C THR A 201 10.77 7.83 -19.70
N LEU A 202 10.97 9.14 -19.87
CA LEU A 202 11.62 9.94 -18.85
C LEU A 202 10.62 10.35 -17.76
N PHE A 203 11.10 10.37 -16.52
CA PHE A 203 10.28 10.71 -15.36
C PHE A 203 10.93 11.83 -14.56
N TYR A 204 10.11 12.50 -13.76
CA TYR A 204 10.56 13.41 -12.72
C TYR A 204 9.84 13.09 -11.41
N ALA A 205 10.46 13.45 -10.29
CA ALA A 205 10.08 12.96 -8.98
C ALA A 205 10.02 14.09 -7.94
N PRO A 206 8.91 14.85 -7.89
CA PRO A 206 8.69 15.78 -6.79
C PRO A 206 8.36 14.98 -5.52
N GLY A 207 9.04 15.32 -4.41
CA GLY A 207 8.90 14.62 -3.14
C GLY A 207 7.48 14.58 -2.59
N ILE A 208 7.24 13.70 -1.61
CA ILE A 208 5.97 13.59 -0.89
C ILE A 208 6.23 13.77 0.61
N TRP A 209 5.36 14.52 1.27
CA TRP A 209 5.44 14.76 2.71
C TRP A 209 4.11 14.45 3.39
N ILE A 210 4.10 13.40 4.19
CA ILE A 210 3.01 13.06 5.10
C ILE A 210 3.47 13.51 6.47
N GLU A 211 2.82 14.50 7.04
CA GLU A 211 3.19 15.04 8.35
C GLU A 211 2.68 14.16 9.48
N ASP A 212 3.06 14.48 10.71
CA ASP A 212 2.72 13.71 11.89
C ASP A 212 1.21 13.53 12.10
N ARG A 213 0.84 12.41 12.73
CA ARG A 213 -0.54 12.11 13.14
C ARG A 213 -1.53 12.09 11.97
N VAL A 214 -1.05 11.88 10.74
CA VAL A 214 -1.92 11.69 9.58
C VAL A 214 -2.47 10.27 9.60
N CYS A 215 -3.77 10.15 9.35
CA CYS A 215 -4.46 8.88 9.13
C CYS A 215 -4.78 8.74 7.64
N ILE A 216 -4.32 7.67 7.01
CA ILE A 216 -4.59 7.37 5.60
C ILE A 216 -5.29 6.03 5.58
N GLU A 217 -6.55 6.01 5.18
CA GLU A 217 -7.33 4.78 5.18
C GLU A 217 -7.00 3.89 3.96
N ALA A 218 -7.63 2.71 3.92
CA ALA A 218 -7.31 1.67 2.94
C ALA A 218 -7.47 2.13 1.49
N GLY A 219 -6.56 1.70 0.61
CA GLY A 219 -6.69 1.87 -0.84
C GLY A 219 -6.52 3.30 -1.35
N VAL A 220 -6.01 4.24 -0.54
CA VAL A 220 -5.72 5.61 -0.99
C VAL A 220 -4.53 5.64 -1.95
N ILE A 221 -4.60 6.52 -2.97
CA ILE A 221 -3.51 6.80 -3.90
C ILE A 221 -3.03 8.24 -3.70
N ILE A 222 -1.73 8.46 -3.54
CA ILE A 222 -1.13 9.79 -3.30
C ILE A 222 -0.16 10.12 -4.43
N HIS A 223 -0.40 11.23 -5.13
CA HIS A 223 0.43 11.64 -6.26
C HIS A 223 1.68 12.42 -5.84
N ALA A 224 2.70 12.38 -6.69
CA ALA A 224 3.97 13.09 -6.49
C ALA A 224 3.77 14.59 -6.27
N GLY A 225 4.55 15.16 -5.34
CA GLY A 225 4.49 16.58 -4.97
C GLY A 225 3.45 16.93 -3.90
N VAL A 226 2.67 15.96 -3.43
CA VAL A 226 1.64 16.18 -2.40
C VAL A 226 2.27 16.31 -1.02
N ARG A 227 1.73 17.26 -0.25
CA ARG A 227 1.91 17.35 1.20
C ARG A 227 0.56 17.12 1.90
N ILE A 228 0.53 16.23 2.89
CA ILE A 228 -0.64 16.02 3.74
C ILE A 228 -0.30 16.58 5.12
N GLY A 229 -0.98 17.65 5.50
CA GLY A 229 -0.71 18.39 6.72
C GLY A 229 -1.04 17.60 7.99
N ARG A 230 -0.35 17.94 9.07
CA ARG A 230 -0.44 17.28 10.39
C ARG A 230 -1.89 17.03 10.82
N GLY A 231 -2.15 15.85 11.39
CA GLY A 231 -3.44 15.53 12.02
C GLY A 231 -4.62 15.41 11.06
N SER A 232 -4.36 15.25 9.76
CA SER A 232 -5.41 15.08 8.75
C SER A 232 -5.79 13.61 8.57
N THR A 233 -7.01 13.37 8.10
CA THR A 233 -7.51 12.05 7.73
C THR A 233 -7.85 12.02 6.25
N ILE A 234 -7.32 11.04 5.53
CA ILE A 234 -7.68 10.74 4.14
C ILE A 234 -8.56 9.50 4.10
N VAL A 235 -9.79 9.68 3.63
CA VAL A 235 -10.82 8.62 3.57
C VAL A 235 -10.43 7.53 2.57
N ALA A 236 -10.84 6.29 2.85
CA ALA A 236 -10.54 5.12 2.05
C ALA A 236 -10.86 5.30 0.55
N GLY A 237 -10.01 4.73 -0.32
CA GLY A 237 -10.18 4.75 -1.77
C GLY A 237 -9.97 6.12 -2.45
N SER A 238 -9.52 7.14 -1.71
CA SER A 238 -9.35 8.49 -2.26
C SER A 238 -8.12 8.62 -3.17
N ILE A 239 -8.17 9.54 -4.13
CA ILE A 239 -7.03 9.89 -5.01
C ILE A 239 -6.57 11.31 -4.70
N VAL A 240 -5.44 11.43 -3.99
CA VAL A 240 -4.88 12.71 -3.55
C VAL A 240 -3.98 13.28 -4.63
N THR A 241 -4.50 14.22 -5.40
CA THR A 241 -3.78 14.91 -6.48
C THR A 241 -3.24 16.29 -6.09
N LYS A 242 -3.68 16.84 -4.96
CA LYS A 242 -3.30 18.15 -4.43
C LYS A 242 -3.03 18.05 -2.93
N SER A 243 -2.16 18.92 -2.41
CA SER A 243 -1.83 18.98 -0.99
C SER A 243 -3.07 19.26 -0.13
N ILE A 244 -3.14 18.57 1.01
CA ILE A 244 -4.21 18.69 2.00
C ILE A 244 -3.68 19.50 3.18
N ARG A 245 -4.42 20.52 3.61
CA ARG A 245 -4.07 21.33 4.78
C ARG A 245 -4.10 20.48 6.04
N GLU A 246 -3.40 20.92 7.07
CA GLU A 246 -3.46 20.29 8.39
C GLU A 246 -4.89 20.21 8.93
N ARG A 247 -5.10 19.26 9.85
CA ARG A 247 -6.38 19.06 10.56
C ARG A 247 -7.57 19.05 9.62
N SER A 248 -7.46 18.30 8.52
CA SER A 248 -8.51 18.20 7.53
C SER A 248 -9.01 16.76 7.41
N LEU A 249 -10.31 16.58 7.21
CA LEU A 249 -10.84 15.36 6.60
C LEU A 249 -11.02 15.58 5.11
N ALA A 250 -10.37 14.74 4.31
CA ALA A 250 -10.42 14.81 2.86
C ALA A 250 -10.75 13.44 2.26
N GLY A 251 -11.51 13.44 1.18
CA GLY A 251 -11.89 12.20 0.51
C GLY A 251 -12.37 12.41 -0.93
N GLY A 252 -12.47 11.31 -1.68
CA GLY A 252 -12.99 11.28 -3.04
C GLY A 252 -11.93 11.16 -4.14
N ASN A 253 -12.37 11.26 -5.39
CA ASN A 253 -11.53 11.23 -6.59
C ASN A 253 -11.92 12.38 -7.53
N PRO A 254 -11.15 13.48 -7.57
CA PRO A 254 -9.99 13.77 -6.73
C PRO A 254 -10.39 14.03 -5.27
N ALA A 255 -9.46 13.79 -4.34
CA ALA A 255 -9.68 14.03 -2.92
C ALA A 255 -9.87 15.52 -2.64
N MET A 256 -10.94 15.87 -1.93
CA MET A 256 -11.24 17.24 -1.51
C MET A 256 -11.50 17.28 0.00
N THR A 257 -11.03 18.34 0.65
CA THR A 257 -11.37 18.60 2.05
C THR A 257 -12.87 18.88 2.17
N PHE A 258 -13.55 18.12 3.02
CA PHE A 258 -14.97 18.32 3.31
C PHE A 258 -15.22 18.78 4.76
N GLN A 259 -14.21 18.69 5.63
CA GLN A 259 -14.30 19.15 7.02
C GLN A 259 -12.90 19.48 7.59
N TYR A 260 -12.84 20.41 8.55
CA TYR A 260 -11.67 20.71 9.36
C TYR A 260 -11.85 20.20 10.81
N LEU A 261 -10.75 19.82 11.48
CA LEU A 261 -10.67 19.20 12.81
C LEU A 261 -10.20 20.16 13.90
#